data_AF-A0A090TLS0-F1
#
_entry.id   AF-A0A090TLS0-F1
#
_cell.length_a   1.000
_cell.length_b   1.000
_cell.length_c   1.000
_cell.angle_alpha   90.00
_cell.angle_beta   90.00
_cell.angle_gamma   90.00
#
_symmetry.space_group_name_H-M   'P 1'
#
loop_
_entity.id
_entity.type
_entity.pdbx_description
1 polymer ?
#
loop_
_entity_poly.entity_id
_entity_poly.type
_entity_poly.pdbx_seq_one_letter_code
_entity_poly.pdbx_strand_id
1 'polypeptide(L)'
;MFDKANSLGFTSVGFSSHAPLPFDNDFCMQADKLEAYVKEISALKGHTETQVYLGLELDFIPGVTAPKHPRWEGVELDYKIGSVHT
;
A
#
# COMPACT_ATOMS: atom_id res chain seq x y z
N MET A 1 4.18 14.31 -6.12
CA MET A 1 2.85 13.64 -6.19
C MET A 1 1.75 14.59 -5.78
N PHE A 2 1.78 15.13 -4.54
CA PHE A 2 0.75 16.05 -4.03
C PHE A 2 0.56 17.31 -4.88
N ASP A 3 1.64 18.01 -5.27
CA ASP A 3 1.52 19.20 -6.13
C ASP A 3 0.75 18.91 -7.43
N LYS A 4 1.00 17.75 -8.03
CA LYS A 4 0.32 17.34 -9.25
C LYS A 4 -1.14 16.99 -8.97
N ALA A 5 -1.41 16.25 -7.90
CA ALA A 5 -2.77 15.90 -7.46
C ALA A 5 -3.60 17.18 -7.21
N ASN A 6 -3.03 18.15 -6.47
CA ASN A 6 -3.65 19.44 -6.19
C ASN A 6 -3.91 20.24 -7.47
N SER A 7 -2.93 20.33 -8.37
CA SER A 7 -3.10 21.04 -9.66
C SER A 7 -4.21 20.47 -10.53
N LEU A 8 -4.55 19.19 -10.35
CA LEU A 8 -5.60 18.49 -11.07
C LEU A 8 -6.93 18.44 -10.31
N GLY A 9 -7.01 19.05 -9.12
CA GLY A 9 -8.23 19.11 -8.31
C GLY A 9 -8.57 17.79 -7.59
N PHE A 10 -7.59 16.92 -7.34
CA PHE A 10 -7.81 15.70 -6.56
C PHE A 10 -7.99 16.04 -5.09
N THR A 11 -9.01 15.46 -4.45
CA THR A 11 -9.29 15.64 -3.02
C THR A 11 -8.58 14.61 -2.14
N SER A 12 -8.17 13.49 -2.72
CA SER A 12 -7.53 12.38 -2.00
C SER A 12 -6.51 11.63 -2.85
N VAL A 13 -5.52 11.04 -2.18
CA VAL A 13 -4.51 10.15 -2.76
C VAL A 13 -4.40 8.90 -1.88
N GLY A 14 -4.49 7.74 -2.51
CA GLY A 14 -4.17 6.45 -1.90
C GLY A 14 -2.77 5.99 -2.31
N PHE A 15 -1.94 5.65 -1.33
CA PHE A 15 -0.69 4.94 -1.56
C PHE A 15 -0.95 3.44 -1.42
N SER A 16 -0.64 2.66 -2.47
CA SER A 16 -0.80 1.21 -2.49
C SER A 16 0.42 0.55 -3.15
N SER A 17 1.55 0.55 -2.45
CA SER A 17 2.73 -0.14 -2.96
C SER A 17 2.49 -1.67 -2.99
N HIS A 18 3.18 -2.38 -3.89
CA HIS A 18 3.16 -3.84 -3.92
C HIS A 18 3.66 -4.41 -2.59
N ALA A 19 2.82 -5.22 -1.96
CA ALA A 19 3.11 -5.81 -0.67
C ALA A 19 4.21 -6.88 -0.74
N PRO A 20 4.94 -7.13 0.36
CA PRO A 20 6.01 -8.12 0.35
C PRO A 20 5.49 -9.54 0.05
N LEU A 21 6.10 -10.18 -0.93
CA LEU A 21 5.87 -11.59 -1.25
C LEU A 21 6.77 -12.51 -0.39
N PRO A 22 6.39 -13.77 -0.17
CA PRO A 22 7.17 -14.72 0.63
C PRO A 22 8.37 -15.31 -0.14
N PHE A 23 8.96 -14.54 -1.05
CA PHE A 23 10.13 -14.88 -1.86
C PHE A 23 10.81 -13.61 -2.38
N ASP A 24 12.11 -13.72 -2.63
CA ASP A 24 12.92 -12.61 -3.13
C ASP A 24 12.49 -12.20 -4.53
N ASN A 25 12.36 -10.90 -4.74
CA ASN A 25 11.99 -10.28 -6.00
C ASN A 25 12.43 -8.80 -6.00
N ASP A 26 12.35 -8.14 -7.16
CA ASP A 26 12.75 -6.74 -7.36
C ASP A 26 11.58 -5.80 -7.66
N PHE A 27 10.34 -6.31 -7.63
CA PHE A 27 9.14 -5.57 -8.00
C PHE A 27 8.19 -5.26 -6.83
N CYS A 28 8.37 -5.91 -5.68
CA CYS A 28 7.66 -5.61 -4.43
C CYS A 28 8.60 -4.98 -3.40
N MET A 29 8.02 -4.29 -2.41
CA MET A 29 8.78 -3.92 -1.22
C MET A 29 9.23 -5.18 -0.46
N GLN A 30 10.43 -5.14 0.12
CA GLN A 30 10.91 -6.23 0.98
C GLN A 30 10.18 -6.23 2.34
N ALA A 31 10.09 -7.40 2.98
CA ALA A 31 9.31 -7.57 4.21
C ALA A 31 9.80 -6.66 5.37
N ASP A 32 11.11 -6.41 5.45
CA ASP A 32 11.71 -5.51 6.44
C ASP A 32 11.37 -4.02 6.23
N LYS A 33 10.81 -3.65 5.06
CA LYS A 33 10.40 -2.27 4.74
C LYS A 33 8.95 -1.96 5.07
N LEU A 34 8.14 -2.97 5.34
CA LEU A 34 6.69 -2.80 5.54
C LEU A 34 6.37 -1.83 6.69
N GLU A 35 7.07 -1.97 7.83
CA GLU A 35 6.85 -1.09 8.99
C GLU A 35 7.22 0.36 8.67
N ALA A 36 8.36 0.59 8.01
CA ALA A 36 8.78 1.91 7.59
C ALA A 36 7.78 2.54 6.62
N TYR A 37 7.29 1.77 5.64
CA TYR A 37 6.25 2.22 4.71
C TYR A 37 4.97 2.65 5.44
N VAL A 38 4.44 1.81 6.33
CA VAL A 38 3.22 2.12 7.11
C VAL A 38 3.43 3.39 7.93
N LYS A 39 4.58 3.53 8.59
CA LYS A 39 4.90 4.70 9.40
C LYS A 39 4.99 5.98 8.56
N GLU A 40 5.68 5.93 7.43
CA GLU A 40 5.87 7.09 6.56
C GLU A 40 4.55 7.59 5.99
N ILE A 41 3.73 6.70 5.41
CA ILE A 41 2.44 7.11 4.84
C ILE A 41 1.46 7.57 5.92
N SER A 42 1.45 6.90 7.08
CA SER A 42 0.60 7.34 8.21
C SER A 42 1.01 8.72 8.72
N ALA A 43 2.31 9.04 8.74
CA ALA A 43 2.80 10.35 9.14
C ALA A 43 2.46 11.47 8.15
N LEU A 44 2.05 11.16 6.91
CA LEU A 44 1.55 12.16 5.96
C LEU A 44 0.08 12.51 6.19
N LYS A 45 -0.69 11.63 6.85
CA LYS A 45 -2.11 11.87 7.12
C LYS A 45 -2.28 13.13 7.97
N GLY A 46 -3.06 14.08 7.47
CA GLY A 46 -3.34 15.35 8.15
C GLY A 46 -2.27 16.44 7.99
N HIS A 47 -1.17 16.16 7.29
CA HIS A 47 -0.10 17.13 7.01
C HIS A 47 -0.17 17.72 5.59
N THR A 48 -1.15 17.30 4.80
CA THR A 48 -1.36 17.74 3.41
C THR A 48 -2.80 18.19 3.21
N GLU A 49 -3.03 19.12 2.27
CA GLU A 49 -4.39 19.51 1.86
C GLU A 49 -5.14 18.32 1.22
N THR A 50 -4.44 17.49 0.45
CA THR A 50 -4.97 16.25 -0.10
C THR A 50 -5.14 15.21 1.02
N GLN A 51 -6.31 14.55 1.10
CA GLN A 51 -6.49 13.46 2.05
C GLN A 51 -5.63 12.25 1.66
N VAL A 52 -4.88 11.69 2.62
CA VAL A 52 -3.99 10.55 2.39
C VAL A 52 -4.60 9.27 2.93
N TYR A 53 -4.59 8.22 2.10
CA TYR A 53 -4.96 6.87 2.49
C TYR A 53 -3.76 5.92 2.35
N LEU A 54 -3.57 5.09 3.36
CA LEU A 54 -2.60 4.00 3.41
C LEU A 54 -3.29 2.71 2.95
N GLY A 55 -2.76 2.11 1.90
CA GLY A 55 -3.16 0.79 1.45
C GLY A 55 -1.97 -0.05 0.99
N LEU A 56 -2.28 -1.25 0.54
CA LEU A 56 -1.33 -2.11 -0.15
C LEU A 56 -2.00 -2.70 -1.39
N GLU A 57 -1.20 -2.92 -2.41
CA GLU A 57 -1.55 -3.82 -3.50
C GLU A 57 -1.11 -5.24 -3.12
N LEU A 58 -2.10 -6.13 -3.02
CA LEU A 58 -1.97 -7.49 -2.53
C LEU A 58 -2.17 -8.46 -3.69
N ASP A 59 -1.08 -9.08 -4.11
CA ASP A 59 -1.12 -10.13 -5.11
C ASP A 59 -1.96 -11.33 -4.63
N PHE A 60 -2.80 -11.83 -5.53
CA PHE A 60 -3.41 -13.14 -5.44
C PHE A 60 -2.57 -14.14 -6.24
N ILE A 61 -1.91 -15.04 -5.53
CA ILE A 61 -1.14 -16.14 -6.10
C ILE A 61 -1.66 -17.43 -5.46
N PRO A 62 -2.33 -18.32 -6.24
CA PRO A 62 -2.91 -19.55 -5.70
C PRO A 62 -1.91 -20.36 -4.86
N GLY A 63 -2.29 -20.66 -3.62
CA GLY A 63 -1.46 -21.42 -2.69
C GLY A 63 -0.31 -20.65 -2.03
N VAL A 64 -0.09 -19.38 -2.37
CA VAL A 64 1.03 -18.56 -1.86
C VAL A 64 0.54 -17.35 -1.07
N THR A 65 -0.32 -16.52 -1.65
CA THR A 65 -0.85 -15.30 -1.00
C THR A 65 -2.21 -14.92 -1.56
N ALA A 66 -2.99 -14.18 -0.77
CA ALA A 66 -4.25 -13.59 -1.19
C ALA A 66 -4.49 -12.28 -0.41
N PRO A 67 -5.35 -11.38 -0.93
CA PRO A 67 -5.70 -10.15 -0.22
C PRO A 67 -6.30 -10.38 1.18
N LYS A 68 -6.93 -11.54 1.39
CA LYS A 68 -7.51 -11.98 2.66
C LYS A 68 -6.54 -12.79 3.55
N HIS A 69 -5.26 -12.84 3.23
CA HIS A 69 -4.30 -13.62 4.01
C HIS A 69 -4.16 -13.05 5.45
N PRO A 70 -4.19 -13.87 6.51
CA PRO A 70 -4.20 -13.39 7.91
C PRO A 70 -3.02 -12.49 8.30
N ARG A 71 -1.87 -12.64 7.63
CA ARG A 71 -0.70 -11.77 7.80
C ARG A 71 -1.00 -10.26 7.65
N TRP A 72 -2.09 -9.90 6.95
CA TRP A 72 -2.51 -8.52 6.72
C TRP A 72 -3.53 -8.02 7.75
N GLU A 73 -3.90 -8.80 8.75
CA GLU A 73 -4.86 -8.41 9.79
C GLU A 73 -4.23 -7.46 10.81
N GLY A 74 -2.92 -7.57 11.07
CA GLY A 74 -2.18 -6.69 11.98
C GLY A 74 -1.63 -5.41 11.33
N VAL A 75 -1.98 -5.15 10.06
CA VAL A 75 -1.55 -3.94 9.34
C VAL A 75 -2.77 -3.03 9.18
N GLU A 76 -2.72 -1.87 9.83
CA GLU A 76 -3.78 -0.86 9.85
C GLU A 76 -3.89 -0.11 8.51
N LEU A 77 -4.35 -0.81 7.48
CA LEU A 77 -4.59 -0.26 6.15
C LEU A 77 -6.00 0.32 6.06
N ASP A 78 -6.14 1.49 5.43
CA ASP A 78 -7.44 2.07 5.09
C ASP A 78 -8.11 1.31 3.93
N TYR A 79 -7.30 0.73 3.02
CA TYR A 79 -7.80 -0.05 1.89
C TYR A 79 -6.81 -1.12 1.42
N LYS A 80 -7.32 -2.11 0.69
CA LYS A 80 -6.55 -3.20 0.08
C LYS A 80 -6.96 -3.32 -1.39
N ILE A 81 -5.99 -3.33 -2.30
CA ILE A 81 -6.23 -3.67 -3.71
C ILE A 81 -5.83 -5.13 -3.88
N GLY A 82 -6.71 -5.96 -4.43
CA GLY A 82 -6.39 -7.34 -4.79
C GLY A 82 -6.09 -7.43 -6.28
N SER A 83 -4.89 -7.88 -6.63
CA SER A 83 -4.43 -7.91 -8.03
C SER A 83 -3.99 -9.31 -8.46
N VAL A 84 -4.13 -9.59 -9.76
CA VAL A 84 -3.59 -10.79 -10.42
C VAL A 84 -2.63 -10.30 -11.50
N HIS A 85 -1.35 -10.68 -11.39
CA HIS A 85 -0.30 -10.27 -12.31
C HIS A 85 0.21 -11.41 -13.21
N THR A 86 -0.45 -12.58 -13.14
CA THR A 86 -0.03 -13.84 -13.78
C THR A 86 -1.16 -14.52 -14.51
#